data_AF-A0A815NV52-F1
#
_entry.id   AF-A0A815NV52-F1
#
_cell.length_a   1.000
_cell.length_b   1.000
_cell.length_c   1.000
_cell.angle_alpha   90.00
_cell.angle_beta   90.00
_cell.angle_gamma   90.00
#
_symmetry.space_group_name_H-M   'P 1'
#
loop_
_entity.id
_entity.type
_entity.pdbx_description
1 polymer ?
#
loop_
_entity_poly.entity_id
_entity_poly.type
_entity_poly.pdbx_seq_one_letter_code
_entity_poly.pdbx_strand_id
1 'polypeptide(L)'
;MAFSSSNKPRCATCGKNIGTFTCRGCSQDFCLSHAQEHRQLLGKKMDEDVILMHDQLQQCLNQQVKQPSLHPLMKEINEWEKQSIEKIQLVAQNTRQKFLDIISKHTNNAKIALISIKEQLSRARDEDDFFEADINEWKEKLEKLKTDLNTPKAITIKLDDNMNSFIPKISISEGPMIIETFEKILGDIDIQDKGRLITHGSSKGYALVRSKGEYSSGQHLFCFTIENIGTGNWILFSIVSKNAPITEMSYSTPTTYGWAGINQVYLNGTCSNGFNGYKTNMETNHTLEFMIDCDKQKLRLRNEQTQSMYELDIDISKCPFPWYIILNLYHPGTRLRFLQ
;
A
#
# COMPACT_ATOMS: atom_id res chain seq x y z
N MET A 1 14.52 101.38 6.04
CA MET A 1 14.32 99.92 5.92
C MET A 1 12.82 99.73 5.69
N ALA A 2 12.27 99.06 4.68
CA ALA A 2 12.78 98.22 3.59
C ALA A 2 11.79 98.35 2.40
N PHE A 3 12.28 98.25 1.17
CA PHE A 3 11.45 98.08 -0.03
C PHE A 3 10.98 96.63 -0.16
N SER A 4 9.77 96.45 -0.69
CA SER A 4 8.94 95.25 -0.84
C SER A 4 9.59 94.00 -1.48
N SER A 5 9.07 92.81 -1.16
CA SER A 5 8.93 91.74 -2.15
C SER A 5 7.63 90.94 -1.95
N SER A 6 6.56 91.35 -2.64
CA SER A 6 5.45 90.45 -2.90
C SER A 6 5.94 89.37 -3.87
N ASN A 7 6.35 88.21 -3.35
CA ASN A 7 6.67 87.04 -4.15
C ASN A 7 5.38 86.53 -4.82
N LYS A 8 5.07 87.09 -6.00
CA LYS A 8 4.00 86.57 -6.84
C LYS A 8 4.44 85.17 -7.32
N PRO A 9 3.61 84.13 -7.15
CA PRO A 9 3.89 82.80 -7.67
C PRO A 9 4.21 82.87 -9.17
N ARG A 10 5.22 82.10 -9.59
CA ARG A 10 5.73 82.05 -10.97
C ARG A 10 5.36 80.73 -11.59
N CYS A 11 4.99 80.76 -12.87
CA CYS A 11 4.77 79.53 -13.63
C CYS A 11 6.07 78.69 -13.68
N ALA A 12 6.00 77.42 -13.29
CA ALA A 12 7.13 76.49 -13.30
C ALA A 12 7.70 76.23 -14.69
N THR A 13 6.89 76.35 -15.75
CA THR A 13 7.31 76.13 -17.14
C THR A 13 7.92 77.38 -17.80
N CYS A 14 7.36 78.58 -17.59
CA CYS A 14 7.76 79.79 -18.33
C CYS A 14 8.21 80.98 -17.48
N GLY A 15 8.13 80.89 -16.14
CA GLY A 15 8.64 81.91 -15.20
C GLY A 15 7.84 83.22 -15.10
N LYS A 16 6.73 83.36 -15.83
CA LYS A 16 5.92 84.60 -15.85
C LYS A 16 5.03 84.74 -14.61
N ASN A 17 4.88 85.97 -14.11
CA ASN A 17 3.99 86.36 -13.00
C ASN A 17 2.56 86.66 -13.49
N ILE A 18 1.87 85.68 -14.07
CA ILE A 18 0.49 85.82 -14.58
C ILE A 18 -0.35 84.76 -13.85
N GLY A 19 -1.57 85.13 -13.42
CA GLY A 19 -2.49 84.33 -12.61
C GLY A 19 -2.20 82.83 -12.60
N THR A 20 -1.69 82.34 -11.47
CA THR A 20 -1.14 80.99 -11.34
C THR A 20 -2.13 80.02 -10.73
N PHE A 21 -2.20 78.83 -11.33
CA PHE A 21 -2.94 77.66 -10.85
C PHE A 21 -1.95 76.68 -10.23
N THR A 22 -2.19 76.26 -8.99
CA THR A 22 -1.35 75.29 -8.30
C THR A 22 -1.90 73.88 -8.54
N CYS A 23 -1.09 73.00 -9.13
CA CYS A 23 -1.42 71.57 -9.22
C CYS A 23 -1.11 70.91 -7.87
N ARG A 24 -2.12 70.41 -7.16
CA ARG A 24 -1.91 69.73 -5.86
C ARG A 24 -1.10 68.43 -5.98
N GLY A 25 -1.12 67.79 -7.15
CA GLY A 25 -0.42 66.52 -7.37
C GLY A 25 1.11 66.67 -7.43
N CYS A 26 1.61 67.67 -8.16
CA CYS A 26 3.06 67.94 -8.27
C CYS A 26 3.53 69.16 -7.47
N SER A 27 2.61 69.87 -6.80
CA SER A 27 2.86 71.09 -6.00
C SER A 27 3.55 72.23 -6.77
N GLN A 28 3.33 72.29 -8.09
CA GLN A 28 3.88 73.34 -8.96
C GLN A 28 2.79 74.33 -9.40
N ASP A 29 3.19 75.59 -9.55
CA ASP A 29 2.35 76.68 -10.05
C ASP A 29 2.48 76.82 -11.56
N PHE A 30 1.37 76.97 -12.28
CA PHE A 30 1.34 77.12 -13.74
C PHE A 30 0.46 78.30 -14.15
N CYS A 31 0.80 79.02 -15.23
CA CYS A 31 -0.18 79.94 -15.83
C CYS A 31 -1.27 79.13 -16.57
N LEU A 32 -2.40 79.75 -16.91
CA LEU A 32 -3.56 79.06 -17.50
C LEU A 32 -3.21 78.13 -18.69
N SER A 33 -2.36 78.59 -19.62
CA SER A 33 -1.93 77.80 -20.78
C SER A 33 -1.12 76.56 -20.38
N HIS A 34 -0.09 76.73 -19.55
CA HIS A 34 0.75 75.61 -19.11
C HIS A 34 0.01 74.67 -18.13
N ALA A 35 -1.02 75.15 -17.43
CA ALA A 35 -1.90 74.31 -16.64
C ALA A 35 -2.75 73.38 -17.54
N GLN A 36 -3.25 73.90 -18.67
CA GLN A 36 -3.95 73.09 -19.68
C GLN A 36 -3.03 72.09 -20.36
N GLU A 37 -1.83 72.51 -20.77
CA GLU A 37 -0.81 71.61 -21.34
C GLU A 37 -0.40 70.52 -20.34
N HIS A 38 -0.16 70.88 -19.08
CA HIS A 38 0.12 69.91 -18.02
C HIS A 38 -1.02 68.89 -17.87
N ARG A 39 -2.27 69.33 -17.91
CA ARG A 39 -3.43 68.43 -17.85
C ARG A 39 -3.55 67.52 -19.07
N GLN A 40 -3.24 68.02 -20.27
CA GLN A 40 -3.20 67.22 -21.50
C GLN A 40 -2.09 66.18 -21.45
N LEU A 41 -0.90 66.53 -20.96
CA LEU A 41 0.20 65.58 -20.76
C LEU A 41 -0.16 64.48 -19.76
N LEU A 42 -0.85 64.83 -18.66
CA LEU A 42 -1.38 63.84 -17.73
C LEU A 42 -2.44 62.94 -18.37
N GLY A 43 -3.28 63.47 -19.25
CA GLY A 43 -4.24 62.68 -20.02
C GLY A 43 -3.54 61.66 -20.93
N LYS A 44 -2.54 62.11 -21.70
CA LYS A 44 -1.72 61.21 -22.53
C LYS A 44 -1.04 60.13 -21.70
N LYS A 45 -0.46 60.51 -20.56
CA LYS A 45 0.20 59.57 -19.66
C LYS A 45 -0.78 58.55 -19.07
N MET A 46 -2.01 58.94 -18.78
CA MET A 46 -3.07 58.01 -18.35
C MET A 46 -3.40 57.01 -19.45
N ASP A 47 -3.56 57.47 -20.69
CA ASP A 47 -3.89 56.62 -21.82
C ASP A 47 -2.74 55.64 -22.15
N GLU A 48 -1.51 56.15 -22.20
CA GLU A 48 -0.30 55.40 -22.57
C GLU A 48 0.19 54.46 -21.47
N ASP A 49 0.20 54.90 -20.20
CA ASP A 49 0.76 54.10 -19.10
C ASP A 49 -0.32 53.26 -18.41
N VAL A 50 -1.54 53.78 -18.21
CA VAL A 50 -2.53 53.13 -17.32
C VAL A 50 -3.57 52.35 -18.12
N ILE A 51 -4.20 52.98 -19.11
CA ILE A 51 -5.26 52.34 -19.90
C ILE A 51 -4.69 51.24 -20.77
N LEU A 52 -3.56 51.50 -21.45
CA LEU A 52 -2.90 50.48 -22.26
C LEU A 52 -2.48 49.25 -21.41
N MET A 53 -1.91 49.47 -20.22
CA MET A 53 -1.55 48.37 -19.32
C MET A 53 -2.78 47.60 -18.83
N HIS A 54 -3.88 48.29 -18.53
CA HIS A 54 -5.16 47.66 -18.16
C HIS A 54 -5.67 46.76 -19.29
N ASP A 55 -5.73 47.27 -20.52
CA ASP A 55 -6.28 46.53 -21.66
C ASP A 55 -5.40 45.32 -22.03
N GLN A 56 -4.08 45.46 -21.93
CA GLN A 56 -3.13 44.36 -22.09
C GLN A 56 -3.36 43.28 -21.02
N LEU A 57 -3.51 43.67 -19.75
CA LEU A 57 -3.78 42.74 -18.67
C LEU A 57 -5.12 42.02 -18.87
N GLN A 58 -6.16 42.75 -19.27
CA GLN A 58 -7.48 42.19 -19.52
C GLN A 58 -7.46 41.22 -20.71
N GLN A 59 -6.70 41.50 -21.76
CA GLN A 59 -6.49 40.56 -22.87
C GLN A 59 -5.75 39.30 -22.43
N CYS A 60 -4.68 39.43 -21.64
CA CYS A 60 -3.95 38.29 -21.08
C CYS A 60 -4.87 37.40 -20.21
N LEU A 61 -5.66 38.00 -19.32
CA LEU A 61 -6.61 37.28 -18.47
C LEU A 61 -7.68 36.56 -19.30
N ASN A 62 -8.25 37.24 -20.29
CA ASN A 62 -9.26 36.64 -21.17
C ASN A 62 -8.70 35.48 -22.00
N GLN A 63 -7.43 35.54 -22.42
CA GLN A 63 -6.76 34.43 -23.10
C GLN A 63 -6.51 33.24 -22.17
N GLN A 64 -6.07 33.48 -20.94
CA GLN A 64 -5.88 32.42 -19.93
C GLN A 64 -7.20 31.72 -19.57
N VAL A 65 -8.30 32.48 -19.44
CA VAL A 65 -9.63 31.91 -19.15
C VAL A 65 -10.13 31.05 -20.33
N LYS A 66 -9.89 31.47 -21.57
CA LYS A 66 -10.32 30.73 -22.76
C LYS A 66 -9.48 29.48 -23.01
N GLN A 67 -8.19 29.50 -22.69
CA GLN A 67 -7.28 28.37 -22.92
C GLN A 67 -6.38 28.12 -21.70
N PRO A 68 -6.93 27.59 -20.59
CA PRO A 68 -6.16 27.28 -19.39
C PRO A 68 -5.04 26.25 -19.64
N SER A 69 -5.20 25.42 -20.67
CA SER A 69 -4.24 24.39 -21.08
C SER A 69 -2.95 24.93 -21.70
N LEU A 70 -2.94 26.18 -22.18
CA LEU A 70 -1.73 26.84 -22.70
C LEU A 70 -0.88 27.47 -21.59
N HIS A 71 -1.36 27.45 -20.33
CA HIS A 71 -0.61 28.00 -19.21
C HIS A 71 0.77 27.32 -19.10
N PRO A 72 1.87 28.07 -18.88
CA PRO A 72 3.20 27.48 -18.75
C PRO A 72 3.28 26.35 -17.71
N LEU A 73 2.62 26.52 -16.55
CA LEU A 73 2.53 25.46 -15.53
C LEU A 73 1.83 24.19 -16.03
N MET A 74 0.90 24.30 -16.99
CA MET A 74 0.28 23.10 -17.58
C MET A 74 1.29 22.30 -18.40
N LYS A 75 2.25 22.97 -19.06
CA LYS A 75 3.35 22.27 -19.75
C LYS A 75 4.25 21.54 -18.75
N GLU A 76 4.51 22.14 -17.59
CA GLU A 76 5.29 21.50 -16.52
C GLU A 76 4.57 20.27 -15.96
N ILE A 77 3.24 20.34 -15.76
CA ILE A 77 2.42 19.21 -15.32
C ILE A 77 2.45 18.09 -16.37
N ASN A 78 2.25 18.41 -17.65
CA ASN A 78 2.26 17.42 -18.74
C ASN A 78 3.64 16.74 -18.88
N GLU A 79 4.71 17.51 -18.74
CA GLU A 79 6.08 16.97 -18.79
C GLU A 79 6.36 16.06 -17.57
N TRP A 80 5.93 16.47 -16.37
CA TRP A 80 6.01 15.65 -15.17
C TRP A 80 5.22 14.34 -15.30
N GLU A 81 4.00 14.40 -15.85
CA GLU A 81 3.17 13.22 -16.10
C GLU A 81 3.89 12.25 -17.05
N LYS A 82 4.38 12.75 -18.19
CA LYS A 82 5.10 11.96 -19.18
C LYS A 82 6.32 11.27 -18.58
N GLN A 83 7.18 12.02 -17.87
CA GLN A 83 8.38 11.47 -17.23
C GLN A 83 8.04 10.43 -16.16
N SER A 84 6.92 10.61 -15.45
CA SER A 84 6.47 9.67 -14.43
C SER A 84 6.02 8.35 -15.07
N ILE A 85 5.24 8.41 -16.16
CA ILE A 85 4.81 7.23 -16.92
C ILE A 85 6.02 6.46 -17.45
N GLU A 86 6.99 7.15 -18.06
CA GLU A 86 8.20 6.52 -18.61
C GLU A 86 9.00 5.78 -17.52
N LYS A 87 9.13 6.38 -16.32
CA LYS A 87 9.80 5.74 -15.19
C LYS A 87 9.08 4.47 -14.73
N ILE A 88 7.76 4.49 -14.63
CA ILE A 88 6.97 3.31 -14.24
C ILE A 88 7.17 2.20 -15.27
N GLN A 89 7.06 2.55 -16.55
CA GLN A 89 7.21 1.60 -17.65
C GLN A 89 8.61 0.97 -17.63
N LEU A 90 9.66 1.76 -17.44
CA LEU A 90 11.03 1.28 -17.34
C LEU A 90 11.21 0.30 -16.18
N VAL A 91 10.69 0.64 -14.99
CA VAL A 91 10.75 -0.25 -13.81
C VAL A 91 10.00 -1.56 -14.09
N ALA A 92 8.81 -1.50 -14.67
CA ALA A 92 8.03 -2.68 -15.03
C ALA A 92 8.77 -3.56 -16.06
N GLN A 93 9.38 -2.95 -17.09
CA GLN A 93 10.14 -3.67 -18.11
C GLN A 93 11.37 -4.36 -17.53
N ASN A 94 12.15 -3.66 -16.70
CA ASN A 94 13.30 -4.24 -16.01
C ASN A 94 12.90 -5.40 -15.09
N THR A 95 11.75 -5.29 -14.43
CA THR A 95 11.22 -6.34 -13.55
C THR A 95 10.78 -7.57 -14.35
N ARG A 96 10.10 -7.37 -15.49
CA ARG A 96 9.76 -8.45 -16.42
C ARG A 96 11.01 -9.15 -16.96
N GLN A 97 12.06 -8.40 -17.30
CA GLN A 97 13.29 -8.99 -17.79
C GLN A 97 13.97 -9.87 -16.72
N LYS A 98 14.08 -9.36 -15.49
CA LYS A 98 14.60 -10.15 -14.36
C LYS A 98 13.80 -11.44 -14.13
N PHE A 99 12.47 -11.37 -14.23
CA PHE A 99 11.62 -12.55 -14.12
C PHE A 99 11.95 -13.58 -15.21
N LEU A 100 12.05 -13.16 -16.46
CA LEU A 100 12.41 -14.03 -17.58
C LEU A 100 13.80 -14.67 -17.39
N ASP A 101 14.76 -13.92 -16.87
CA ASP A 101 16.11 -14.42 -16.60
C ASP A 101 16.10 -15.51 -15.50
N ILE A 102 15.31 -15.32 -14.44
CA ILE A 102 15.15 -16.32 -13.36
C ILE A 102 14.49 -17.59 -13.92
N ILE A 103 13.40 -17.46 -14.67
CA ILE A 103 12.70 -18.59 -15.28
C ILE A 103 13.62 -19.35 -16.26
N SER A 104 14.39 -18.62 -17.07
CA SER A 104 15.36 -19.20 -18.00
C SER A 104 16.43 -20.01 -17.26
N LYS A 105 17.01 -19.46 -16.18
CA LYS A 105 17.98 -20.16 -15.33
C LYS A 105 17.38 -21.42 -14.71
N HIS A 106 16.16 -21.33 -14.17
CA HIS A 106 15.47 -22.47 -13.58
C HIS A 106 15.20 -23.58 -14.61
N THR A 107 14.73 -23.20 -15.80
CA THR A 107 14.46 -24.12 -16.92
C THR A 107 15.75 -24.82 -17.38
N ASN A 108 16.86 -24.09 -17.47
CA ASN A 108 18.15 -24.68 -17.84
C ASN A 108 18.65 -25.66 -16.79
N ASN A 109 18.53 -25.35 -15.49
CA ASN A 109 18.91 -26.27 -14.43
C ASN A 109 18.09 -27.57 -14.49
N ALA A 110 16.78 -27.46 -14.75
CA ALA A 110 15.93 -28.64 -14.91
C ALA A 110 16.31 -29.47 -16.13
N LYS A 111 16.68 -28.83 -17.24
CA LYS A 111 17.18 -29.50 -18.45
C LYS A 111 18.47 -30.29 -18.16
N ILE A 112 19.41 -29.71 -17.42
CA ILE A 112 20.65 -30.38 -16.99
C ILE A 112 20.34 -31.61 -16.12
N ALA A 113 19.41 -31.47 -15.16
CA ALA A 113 18.99 -32.57 -14.31
C ALA A 113 18.34 -33.72 -15.10
N LEU A 114 17.50 -33.41 -16.10
CA LEU A 114 16.92 -34.42 -16.99
C LEU A 114 17.99 -35.18 -17.79
N ILE A 115 19.00 -34.47 -18.30
CA ILE A 115 20.10 -35.10 -19.03
C ILE A 115 20.86 -36.06 -18.10
N SER A 116 21.16 -35.65 -16.87
CA SER A 116 21.84 -36.51 -15.90
C SER A 116 21.03 -37.76 -15.52
N ILE A 117 19.71 -37.62 -15.34
CA ILE A 117 18.84 -38.78 -15.09
C ILE A 117 18.83 -39.73 -16.29
N LYS A 118 18.77 -39.19 -17.51
CA LYS A 118 18.83 -40.00 -18.74
C LYS A 118 20.14 -40.80 -18.82
N GLU A 119 21.28 -40.18 -18.51
CA GLU A 119 22.58 -40.87 -18.51
C GLU A 119 22.70 -41.94 -17.43
N GLN A 120 22.09 -41.74 -16.26
CA GLN A 120 22.02 -42.75 -15.20
C GLN A 120 21.15 -43.94 -15.64
N LEU A 121 19.97 -43.66 -16.19
CA LEU A 121 19.04 -44.69 -16.70
C LEU A 121 19.65 -45.52 -17.83
N SER A 122 20.35 -44.87 -18.77
CA SER A 122 21.02 -45.58 -19.86
C SER A 122 22.12 -46.51 -19.35
N ARG A 123 22.99 -46.05 -18.45
CA ARG A 123 24.06 -46.88 -17.88
C ARG A 123 23.51 -48.08 -17.10
N ALA A 124 22.56 -47.83 -16.19
CA ALA A 124 21.97 -48.91 -15.40
C ALA A 124 21.28 -49.97 -16.28
N ARG A 125 20.67 -49.54 -17.39
CA ARG A 125 20.04 -50.45 -18.35
C ARG A 125 21.07 -51.23 -19.19
N ASP A 126 22.16 -50.59 -19.59
CA ASP A 126 23.22 -51.23 -20.39
C ASP A 126 24.04 -52.22 -19.54
N GLU A 127 24.20 -51.95 -18.25
CA GLU A 127 24.92 -52.77 -17.27
C GLU A 127 24.02 -53.80 -16.57
N ASP A 128 22.70 -53.76 -16.81
CA ASP A 128 21.66 -54.56 -16.11
C ASP A 128 21.75 -54.44 -14.57
N ASP A 129 22.23 -53.28 -14.10
CA ASP A 129 22.52 -52.94 -12.70
C ASP A 129 21.46 -51.98 -12.16
N PHE A 130 20.28 -52.50 -11.89
CA PHE A 130 19.21 -51.76 -11.24
C PHE A 130 18.32 -52.66 -10.39
N PHE A 131 17.88 -52.12 -9.25
CA PHE A 131 16.93 -52.75 -8.35
C PHE A 131 15.66 -51.91 -8.23
N GLU A 132 14.65 -52.46 -7.56
CA GLU A 132 13.38 -51.77 -7.30
C GLU A 132 13.58 -50.42 -6.56
N ALA A 133 14.61 -50.35 -5.71
CA ALA A 133 15.00 -49.12 -5.03
C ALA A 133 15.46 -48.02 -6.00
N ASP A 134 16.28 -48.35 -7.00
CA ASP A 134 16.79 -47.38 -7.98
C ASP A 134 15.66 -46.86 -8.88
N ILE A 135 14.74 -47.75 -9.28
CA ILE A 135 13.53 -47.40 -10.03
C ILE A 135 12.67 -46.40 -9.24
N ASN A 136 12.47 -46.67 -7.95
CA ASN A 136 11.71 -45.77 -7.07
C ASN A 136 12.44 -44.43 -6.88
N GLU A 137 13.76 -44.44 -6.72
CA GLU A 137 14.57 -43.23 -6.59
C GLU A 137 14.49 -42.35 -7.86
N TRP A 138 14.64 -42.92 -9.05
CA TRP A 138 14.49 -42.16 -10.29
C TRP A 138 13.07 -41.61 -10.47
N LYS A 139 12.05 -42.38 -10.07
CA LYS A 139 10.65 -41.94 -10.09
C LYS A 139 10.43 -40.75 -9.15
N GLU A 140 10.98 -40.79 -7.94
CA GLU A 140 10.93 -39.67 -7.01
C GLU A 140 11.68 -38.44 -7.53
N LYS A 141 12.87 -38.62 -8.12
CA LYS A 141 13.64 -37.53 -8.74
C LYS A 141 12.88 -36.86 -9.87
N LEU A 142 12.20 -37.64 -10.72
CA LEU A 142 11.39 -37.13 -11.83
C LEU A 142 10.15 -36.38 -11.34
N GLU A 143 9.43 -36.91 -10.33
CA GLU A 143 8.27 -36.22 -9.75
C GLU A 143 8.68 -34.93 -9.01
N LYS A 144 9.83 -34.93 -8.31
CA LYS A 144 10.39 -33.73 -7.71
C LYS A 144 10.72 -32.68 -8.76
N LEU A 145 11.38 -33.08 -9.85
CA LEU A 145 11.73 -32.16 -10.94
C LEU A 145 10.50 -31.57 -11.65
N LYS A 146 9.46 -32.39 -11.85
CA LYS A 146 8.17 -31.97 -12.38
C LYS A 146 7.48 -30.97 -11.46
N THR A 147 7.54 -31.20 -10.15
CA THR A 147 7.01 -30.26 -9.16
C THR A 147 7.79 -28.94 -9.16
N ASP A 148 9.12 -29.00 -9.22
CA ASP A 148 9.98 -27.81 -9.24
C ASP A 148 9.78 -26.97 -10.53
N LEU A 149 9.55 -27.62 -11.69
CA LEU A 149 9.23 -26.94 -12.95
C LEU A 149 7.87 -26.23 -12.95
N ASN A 150 6.84 -26.87 -12.38
CA ASN A 150 5.47 -26.32 -12.36
C ASN A 150 5.26 -25.29 -11.24
N THR A 151 6.17 -25.26 -10.27
CA THR A 151 6.15 -24.33 -9.14
C THR A 151 7.56 -23.77 -8.96
N PRO A 152 7.95 -22.69 -9.66
CA PRO A 152 9.25 -22.06 -9.43
C PRO A 152 9.27 -21.53 -7.99
N LYS A 153 9.87 -22.29 -7.07
CA LYS A 153 9.80 -22.09 -5.61
C LYS A 153 10.44 -20.78 -5.08
N ALA A 154 10.76 -19.81 -5.94
CA ALA A 154 11.72 -18.74 -5.62
C ALA A 154 11.31 -17.31 -6.04
N ILE A 155 10.12 -17.09 -6.61
CA ILE A 155 9.76 -15.76 -7.13
C ILE A 155 8.58 -15.19 -6.35
N THR A 156 8.85 -14.25 -5.44
CA THR A 156 7.84 -13.42 -4.79
C THR A 156 7.89 -12.02 -5.39
N ILE A 157 6.74 -11.54 -5.87
CA ILE A 157 6.58 -10.14 -6.29
C ILE A 157 6.30 -9.33 -5.01
N LYS A 158 7.16 -8.38 -4.70
CA LYS A 158 6.95 -7.46 -3.57
C LYS A 158 6.69 -6.06 -4.07
N LEU A 159 5.77 -5.37 -3.41
CA LEU A 159 5.62 -3.93 -3.54
C LEU A 159 6.61 -3.28 -2.56
N ASP A 160 7.55 -2.52 -3.08
CA ASP A 160 8.47 -1.70 -2.29
C ASP A 160 7.75 -0.38 -2.02
N ASP A 161 6.96 -0.36 -0.94
CA ASP A 161 6.22 0.79 -0.42
C ASP A 161 7.10 1.61 0.50
N ASN A 162 8.26 2.03 0.01
CA ASN A 162 9.04 3.04 0.69
C ASN A 162 8.18 4.31 0.75
N MET A 163 7.76 4.71 1.95
CA MET A 163 6.66 5.64 2.30
C MET A 163 6.72 7.06 1.70
N ASN A 164 7.60 7.31 0.73
CA ASN A 164 7.79 8.58 0.03
C ASN A 164 7.62 8.50 -1.50
N SER A 165 7.27 7.36 -2.12
CA SER A 165 6.98 7.35 -3.56
C SER A 165 5.47 7.40 -3.84
N PHE A 166 5.06 8.36 -4.67
CA PHE A 166 3.68 8.53 -5.16
C PHE A 166 3.16 7.29 -5.92
N ILE A 167 4.06 6.38 -6.32
CA ILE A 167 3.75 5.12 -7.00
C ILE A 167 4.63 4.02 -6.37
N PRO A 168 4.03 2.96 -5.81
CA PRO A 168 4.73 1.78 -5.31
C PRO A 168 5.69 1.21 -6.34
N LYS A 169 6.93 0.97 -5.94
CA LYS A 169 7.91 0.35 -6.83
C LYS A 169 7.76 -1.17 -6.76
N ILE A 170 7.39 -1.81 -7.86
CA ILE A 170 7.39 -3.27 -7.93
C ILE A 170 8.86 -3.74 -7.90
N SER A 171 9.20 -4.61 -6.95
CA SER A 171 10.52 -5.18 -6.81
C SER A 171 10.46 -6.70 -6.66
N ILE A 172 11.51 -7.37 -7.12
CA ILE A 172 11.71 -8.81 -6.93
C ILE A 172 12.89 -8.94 -5.98
N SER A 173 12.66 -9.59 -4.84
CA SER A 173 13.71 -9.95 -3.88
C SER A 173 13.68 -11.45 -3.65
N GLU A 174 14.85 -12.10 -3.67
CA GLU A 174 15.01 -13.43 -3.06
C GLU A 174 15.01 -13.23 -1.53
N GLY A 175 13.85 -13.41 -0.89
CA GLY A 175 13.72 -13.36 0.56
C GLY A 175 13.71 -14.77 1.15
N PRO A 176 14.18 -14.97 2.40
CA PRO A 176 13.90 -16.21 3.11
C PRO A 176 12.38 -16.34 3.25
N MET A 177 11.86 -17.46 2.78
CA MET A 177 10.48 -17.86 2.90
C MET A 177 10.12 -17.84 4.39
N ILE A 178 9.28 -16.89 4.83
CA ILE A 178 8.51 -17.13 6.06
C ILE A 178 7.47 -18.16 5.63
N ILE A 179 7.84 -19.44 5.70
CA ILE A 179 6.84 -20.50 5.78
C ILE A 179 6.18 -20.24 7.12
N GLU A 180 4.99 -19.63 7.10
CA GLU A 180 4.24 -19.48 8.32
C GLU A 180 3.97 -20.89 8.84
N THR A 181 4.55 -21.18 10.01
CA THR A 181 4.49 -22.49 10.65
C THR A 181 3.97 -22.26 12.04
N PHE A 182 3.07 -23.14 12.47
CA PHE A 182 2.47 -23.06 13.78
C PHE A 182 3.30 -23.91 14.75
N GLU A 183 3.93 -23.28 15.75
CA GLU A 183 4.92 -23.95 16.62
C GLU A 183 4.44 -24.14 18.05
N LYS A 184 3.65 -23.21 18.59
CA LYS A 184 3.21 -23.28 19.99
C LYS A 184 1.77 -23.75 20.08
N ILE A 185 1.64 -24.96 20.62
CA ILE A 185 0.38 -25.65 20.87
C ILE A 185 0.08 -25.59 22.37
N LEU A 186 -1.17 -25.29 22.71
CA LEU A 186 -1.76 -25.53 24.03
C LEU A 186 -3.05 -26.32 23.85
N GLY A 187 -3.28 -27.30 24.73
CA GLY A 187 -4.40 -28.23 24.59
C GLY A 187 -4.17 -29.32 23.53
N ASP A 188 -5.26 -29.97 23.13
CA ASP A 188 -5.25 -31.14 22.24
C ASP A 188 -5.31 -30.70 20.76
N ILE A 189 -4.18 -30.21 20.23
CA ILE A 189 -3.99 -29.92 18.81
C ILE A 189 -2.99 -30.90 18.22
N ASP A 190 -3.34 -31.45 17.06
CA ASP A 190 -2.42 -32.15 16.17
C ASP A 190 -2.11 -31.29 14.94
N ILE A 191 -0.83 -31.18 14.61
CA ILE A 191 -0.34 -30.40 13.47
C ILE A 191 0.32 -31.35 12.46
N GLN A 192 -0.29 -31.46 11.30
CA GLN A 192 0.16 -32.33 10.21
C GLN A 192 0.56 -31.52 8.96
N ASP A 193 1.03 -32.21 7.93
CA ASP A 193 1.34 -31.64 6.62
C ASP A 193 2.31 -30.43 6.69
N LYS A 194 3.39 -30.61 7.48
CA LYS A 194 4.45 -29.62 7.72
C LYS A 194 3.94 -28.28 8.28
N GLY A 195 2.96 -28.31 9.18
CA GLY A 195 2.42 -27.10 9.79
C GLY A 195 1.14 -26.57 9.15
N ARG A 196 0.64 -27.23 8.08
CA ARG A 196 -0.46 -26.71 7.27
C ARG A 196 -1.82 -27.27 7.65
N LEU A 197 -1.90 -28.40 8.32
CA LEU A 197 -3.17 -28.97 8.77
C LEU A 197 -3.20 -28.94 10.30
N ILE A 198 -4.12 -28.19 10.86
CA ILE A 198 -4.36 -28.09 12.30
C ILE A 198 -5.64 -28.83 12.61
N THR A 199 -5.58 -29.82 13.50
CA THR A 199 -6.72 -30.62 13.91
C THR A 199 -6.90 -30.53 15.42
N HIS A 200 -8.11 -30.18 15.88
CA HIS A 200 -8.48 -30.35 17.27
C HIS A 200 -8.71 -31.84 17.55
N GLY A 201 -8.00 -32.38 18.53
CA GLY A 201 -8.10 -33.77 18.96
C GLY A 201 -9.42 -34.08 19.67
N SER A 202 -9.41 -35.13 20.49
CA SER A 202 -10.61 -35.70 21.11
C SER A 202 -11.05 -35.03 22.42
N SER A 203 -10.20 -34.21 23.03
CA SER A 203 -10.48 -33.59 24.33
C SER A 203 -11.61 -32.56 24.26
N LYS A 204 -12.29 -32.32 25.39
CA LYS A 204 -13.27 -31.24 25.54
C LYS A 204 -12.56 -30.02 26.15
N GLY A 205 -12.51 -28.90 25.43
CA GLY A 205 -11.90 -27.67 25.94
C GLY A 205 -11.42 -26.77 24.81
N TYR A 206 -10.84 -25.63 25.19
CA TYR A 206 -10.17 -24.76 24.23
C TYR A 206 -8.77 -25.27 23.96
N ALA A 207 -8.44 -25.39 22.69
CA ALA A 207 -7.10 -25.66 22.24
C ALA A 207 -6.62 -24.49 21.38
N LEU A 208 -5.36 -24.09 21.55
CA LEU A 208 -4.80 -22.92 20.91
C LEU A 208 -3.57 -23.31 20.10
N VAL A 209 -3.45 -22.69 18.95
CA VAL A 209 -2.23 -22.72 18.18
C VAL A 209 -1.79 -21.30 17.83
N ARG A 210 -0.49 -21.03 17.96
CA ARG A 210 0.11 -19.73 17.64
C ARG A 210 1.10 -19.86 16.48
N SER A 211 1.06 -18.88 15.58
CA SER A 211 2.02 -18.72 14.48
C SER A 211 3.44 -18.45 14.97
N LYS A 212 4.43 -18.68 14.11
CA LYS A 212 5.84 -18.36 14.37
C LYS A 212 6.17 -16.93 13.97
N GLY A 213 5.51 -16.43 12.92
CA GLY A 213 5.71 -15.09 12.37
C GLY A 213 5.37 -13.99 13.37
N GLU A 214 6.25 -13.00 13.44
CA GLU A 214 6.08 -11.76 14.18
C GLU A 214 5.78 -10.62 13.20
N TYR A 215 4.61 -10.01 13.31
CA TYR A 215 4.18 -8.96 12.39
C TYR A 215 4.23 -7.60 13.08
N SER A 216 5.08 -6.70 12.58
CA SER A 216 5.21 -5.32 13.09
C SER A 216 5.05 -4.23 12.03
N SER A 217 5.01 -4.62 10.75
CA SER A 217 4.93 -3.71 9.61
C SER A 217 4.43 -4.47 8.39
N GLY A 218 3.92 -3.74 7.39
CA GLY A 218 3.43 -4.30 6.15
C GLY A 218 2.05 -4.97 6.25
N GLN A 219 1.62 -5.50 5.11
CA GLN A 219 0.38 -6.27 4.97
C GLN A 219 0.69 -7.75 4.79
N HIS A 220 -0.05 -8.58 5.52
CA HIS A 220 0.12 -10.03 5.52
C HIS A 220 -1.23 -10.69 5.31
N LEU A 221 -1.35 -11.51 4.27
CA LEU A 221 -2.58 -12.22 3.92
C LEU A 221 -2.41 -13.71 4.19
N PHE A 222 -3.39 -14.29 4.86
CA PHE A 222 -3.42 -15.69 5.26
C PHE A 222 -4.70 -16.32 4.76
N CYS A 223 -4.61 -17.45 4.06
CA CYS A 223 -5.78 -18.16 3.56
C CYS A 223 -5.98 -19.46 4.36
N PHE A 224 -7.19 -19.69 4.83
CA PHE A 224 -7.53 -20.88 5.62
C PHE A 224 -8.75 -21.57 5.03
N THR A 225 -8.68 -22.88 4.81
CA THR A 225 -9.85 -23.71 4.52
C THR A 225 -10.30 -24.42 5.78
N ILE A 226 -11.57 -24.31 6.13
CA ILE A 226 -12.19 -25.07 7.20
C ILE A 226 -12.55 -26.44 6.65
N GLU A 227 -11.67 -27.44 6.73
CA GLU A 227 -11.97 -28.80 6.24
C GLU A 227 -13.09 -29.48 7.03
N ASN A 228 -13.22 -29.14 8.30
CA ASN A 228 -14.31 -29.61 9.15
C ASN A 228 -14.50 -28.65 10.31
N ILE A 229 -15.74 -28.29 10.61
CA ILE A 229 -16.08 -27.54 11.81
C ILE A 229 -16.84 -28.45 12.77
N GLY A 230 -16.38 -28.52 14.03
CA GLY A 230 -17.08 -29.31 15.03
C GLY A 230 -18.48 -28.76 15.35
N THR A 231 -19.29 -29.55 16.07
CA THR A 231 -20.75 -29.40 16.20
C THR A 231 -21.29 -28.06 16.75
N GLY A 232 -20.46 -27.21 17.35
CA GLY A 232 -20.88 -25.86 17.80
C GLY A 232 -20.25 -24.71 17.04
N ASN A 233 -19.65 -24.95 15.87
CA ASN A 233 -19.22 -23.93 14.92
C ASN A 233 -18.28 -22.85 15.50
N TRP A 234 -17.49 -23.20 16.50
CA TRP A 234 -16.62 -22.25 17.20
C TRP A 234 -15.16 -22.46 16.82
N ILE A 235 -14.63 -21.48 16.10
CA ILE A 235 -13.22 -21.28 15.74
C ILE A 235 -12.96 -19.78 15.89
N LEU A 236 -11.84 -19.38 16.48
CA LEU A 236 -11.39 -17.99 16.53
C LEU A 236 -10.21 -17.78 15.58
N PHE A 237 -10.32 -16.75 14.73
CA PHE A 237 -9.20 -16.19 13.96
C PHE A 237 -8.84 -14.84 14.56
N SER A 238 -7.64 -14.71 15.11
CA SER A 238 -7.26 -13.49 15.84
C SER A 238 -5.76 -13.22 15.84
N ILE A 239 -5.41 -12.01 16.26
CA ILE A 239 -4.05 -11.63 16.63
C ILE A 239 -3.92 -11.43 18.14
N VAL A 240 -2.68 -11.48 18.61
CA VAL A 240 -2.31 -11.09 19.98
C VAL A 240 -0.93 -10.44 20.00
N SER A 241 -0.71 -9.49 20.90
CA SER A 241 0.62 -8.91 21.13
C SER A 241 1.62 -9.94 21.65
N LYS A 242 2.89 -9.83 21.26
CA LYS A 242 3.96 -10.76 21.64
C LYS A 242 4.15 -10.96 23.14
N ASN A 243 3.91 -9.92 23.93
CA ASN A 243 4.11 -9.95 25.38
C ASN A 243 2.91 -10.55 26.13
N ALA A 244 1.83 -10.92 25.43
CA ALA A 244 0.65 -11.49 26.06
C ALA A 244 0.93 -12.90 26.59
N PRO A 245 0.38 -13.25 27.77
CA PRO A 245 0.47 -14.61 28.28
C PRO A 245 -0.35 -15.54 27.38
N ILE A 246 0.25 -16.66 27.01
CA ILE A 246 -0.44 -17.67 26.19
C ILE A 246 -1.06 -18.69 27.13
N THR A 247 -2.38 -18.73 27.10
CA THR A 247 -3.21 -19.70 27.82
C THR A 247 -4.29 -20.25 26.88
N GLU A 248 -5.00 -21.31 27.27
CA GLU A 248 -6.16 -21.81 26.52
C GLU A 248 -7.26 -20.74 26.35
N MET A 249 -7.31 -19.78 27.28
CA MET A 249 -8.19 -18.61 27.23
C MET A 249 -7.50 -17.36 26.65
N SER A 250 -6.50 -17.51 25.77
CA SER A 250 -5.82 -16.34 25.17
C SER A 250 -6.78 -15.42 24.41
N TYR A 251 -7.94 -15.92 23.99
CA TYR A 251 -8.99 -15.11 23.39
C TYR A 251 -9.50 -13.98 24.30
N SER A 252 -9.36 -14.12 25.63
CA SER A 252 -9.77 -13.11 26.60
C SER A 252 -8.62 -12.22 27.11
N THR A 253 -7.44 -12.26 26.48
CA THR A 253 -6.35 -11.36 26.90
C THR A 253 -6.60 -9.94 26.39
N PRO A 254 -6.21 -8.89 27.15
CA PRO A 254 -6.44 -7.50 26.76
C PRO A 254 -5.85 -7.08 25.41
N THR A 255 -4.96 -7.91 24.86
CA THR A 255 -4.27 -7.70 23.59
C THR A 255 -4.90 -8.49 22.43
N THR A 256 -5.99 -9.23 22.64
CA THR A 256 -6.56 -10.08 21.58
C THR A 256 -7.63 -9.36 20.77
N TYR A 257 -7.52 -9.49 19.45
CA TYR A 257 -8.46 -8.94 18.48
C TYR A 257 -8.77 -9.96 17.40
N GLY A 258 -10.04 -10.18 17.07
CA GLY A 258 -10.42 -11.08 15.99
C GLY A 258 -11.89 -11.49 15.99
N TRP A 259 -12.20 -12.51 15.22
CA TRP A 259 -13.55 -13.02 15.01
C TRP A 259 -13.63 -14.49 15.33
N ALA A 260 -14.67 -14.88 16.06
CA ALA A 260 -15.01 -16.27 16.26
C ALA A 260 -16.39 -16.60 15.70
N GLY A 261 -16.66 -17.90 15.61
CA GLY A 261 -18.00 -18.41 15.36
C GLY A 261 -19.07 -17.84 16.29
N ILE A 262 -20.33 -18.09 15.96
CA ILE A 262 -21.51 -17.63 16.74
C ILE A 262 -21.57 -16.10 16.85
N ASN A 263 -21.17 -15.39 15.79
CA ASN A 263 -21.18 -13.92 15.69
C ASN A 263 -20.29 -13.20 16.73
N GLN A 264 -19.31 -13.88 17.30
CA GLN A 264 -18.46 -13.29 18.34
C GLN A 264 -17.31 -12.49 17.73
N VAL A 265 -17.10 -11.28 18.24
CA VAL A 265 -15.95 -10.43 17.91
C VAL A 265 -15.21 -10.12 19.19
N TYR A 266 -13.91 -10.38 19.19
CA TYR A 266 -13.04 -10.07 20.33
C TYR A 266 -12.33 -8.75 20.03
N LEU A 267 -12.49 -7.80 20.95
CA LEU A 267 -11.83 -6.50 20.96
C LEU A 267 -11.15 -6.38 22.30
N ASN A 268 -9.83 -6.22 22.35
CA ASN A 268 -9.07 -6.18 23.60
C ASN A 268 -9.44 -7.29 24.61
N GLY A 269 -9.66 -8.51 24.13
CA GLY A 269 -10.07 -9.65 24.95
C GLY A 269 -11.52 -9.65 25.42
N THR A 270 -12.29 -8.61 25.10
CA THR A 270 -13.72 -8.53 25.41
C THR A 270 -14.54 -9.05 24.23
N CYS A 271 -15.43 -10.01 24.50
CA CYS A 271 -16.34 -10.54 23.49
C CYS A 271 -17.54 -9.60 23.29
N SER A 272 -17.82 -9.26 22.03
CA SER A 272 -19.00 -8.52 21.60
C SER A 272 -19.72 -9.29 20.49
N ASN A 273 -21.01 -9.54 20.65
CA ASN A 273 -21.80 -10.27 19.66
C ASN A 273 -22.29 -9.32 18.56
N GLY A 274 -22.02 -9.67 17.31
CA GLY A 274 -22.52 -8.94 16.14
C GLY A 274 -21.89 -7.55 15.95
N PHE A 275 -20.73 -7.29 16.57
CA PHE A 275 -20.03 -6.02 16.44
C PHE A 275 -19.81 -5.65 14.97
N ASN A 276 -20.05 -4.39 14.60
CA ASN A 276 -20.01 -3.89 13.22
C ASN A 276 -20.81 -4.73 12.22
N GLY A 277 -21.91 -5.35 12.66
CA GLY A 277 -22.75 -6.18 11.80
C GLY A 277 -22.13 -7.53 11.44
N TYR A 278 -21.10 -7.96 12.18
CA TYR A 278 -20.49 -9.27 12.00
C TYR A 278 -21.53 -10.38 12.12
N LYS A 279 -21.60 -11.23 11.11
CA LYS A 279 -22.42 -12.44 11.10
C LYS A 279 -21.52 -13.60 10.71
N THR A 280 -21.41 -14.57 11.60
CA THR A 280 -20.64 -15.78 11.31
C THR A 280 -21.21 -16.48 10.10
N ASN A 281 -20.31 -16.88 9.22
CA ASN A 281 -20.57 -17.74 8.07
C ASN A 281 -19.39 -18.69 7.86
N MET A 282 -18.68 -18.99 8.94
CA MET A 282 -17.62 -19.99 8.96
C MET A 282 -18.28 -21.37 8.93
N GLU A 283 -18.16 -22.08 7.80
CA GLU A 283 -18.74 -23.41 7.62
C GLU A 283 -17.70 -24.37 7.05
N THR A 284 -17.96 -25.67 7.15
CA THR A 284 -17.13 -26.69 6.51
C THR A 284 -17.01 -26.42 5.01
N ASN A 285 -15.79 -26.59 4.49
CA ASN A 285 -15.34 -26.27 3.13
C ASN A 285 -15.31 -24.79 2.76
N HIS A 286 -15.51 -23.86 3.70
CA HIS A 286 -15.29 -22.44 3.45
C HIS A 286 -13.80 -22.08 3.51
N THR A 287 -13.42 -21.13 2.65
CA THR A 287 -12.11 -20.49 2.61
C THR A 287 -12.23 -19.09 3.16
N LEU A 288 -11.37 -18.79 4.13
CA LEU A 288 -11.27 -17.50 4.80
C LEU A 288 -9.94 -16.84 4.46
N GLU A 289 -10.02 -15.60 3.97
CA GLU A 289 -8.90 -14.68 3.83
C GLU A 289 -8.82 -13.86 5.14
N PHE A 290 -7.76 -14.05 5.92
CA PHE A 290 -7.44 -13.27 7.10
C PHE A 290 -6.25 -12.36 6.80
N MET A 291 -6.46 -11.05 6.83
CA MET A 291 -5.43 -10.06 6.53
C MET A 291 -5.07 -9.28 7.78
N ILE A 292 -3.77 -9.12 8.00
CA ILE A 292 -3.18 -8.25 8.99
C ILE A 292 -2.53 -7.07 8.26
N ASP A 293 -3.03 -5.86 8.49
CA ASP A 293 -2.42 -4.62 8.00
C ASP A 293 -1.78 -3.91 9.19
N CYS A 294 -0.48 -4.14 9.41
CA CYS A 294 0.24 -3.53 10.52
C CYS A 294 0.37 -2.00 10.32
N ASP A 295 0.50 -1.55 9.08
CA ASP A 295 0.73 -0.13 8.78
C ASP A 295 -0.53 0.70 9.05
N LYS A 296 -1.71 0.15 8.73
CA LYS A 296 -3.00 0.78 9.03
C LYS A 296 -3.59 0.37 10.37
N GLN A 297 -2.94 -0.55 11.07
CA GLN A 297 -3.39 -1.10 12.35
C GLN A 297 -4.79 -1.73 12.23
N LYS A 298 -4.99 -2.56 11.20
CA LYS A 298 -6.29 -3.17 10.89
C LYS A 298 -6.19 -4.67 10.72
N LEU A 299 -7.28 -5.34 11.03
CA LEU A 299 -7.54 -6.71 10.60
C LEU A 299 -8.67 -6.70 9.60
N ARG A 300 -8.64 -7.65 8.66
CA ARG A 300 -9.76 -7.97 7.79
C ARG A 300 -9.98 -9.47 7.74
N LEU A 301 -11.23 -9.87 7.77
CA LEU A 301 -11.65 -11.23 7.52
C LEU A 301 -12.65 -11.23 6.37
N ARG A 302 -12.34 -11.97 5.31
CA ARG A 302 -13.24 -12.19 4.18
C ARG A 302 -13.50 -13.67 4.02
N ASN A 303 -14.76 -14.01 3.77
CA ASN A 303 -15.17 -15.37 3.42
C ASN A 303 -15.39 -15.42 1.90
N GLU A 304 -14.68 -16.31 1.20
CA GLU A 304 -14.74 -16.38 -0.26
C GLU A 304 -16.09 -16.89 -0.77
N GLN A 305 -16.71 -17.84 -0.09
CA GLN A 305 -17.95 -18.47 -0.58
C GLN A 305 -19.13 -17.52 -0.45
N THR A 306 -19.19 -16.74 0.63
CA THR A 306 -20.30 -15.82 0.91
C THR A 306 -20.02 -14.38 0.47
N GLN A 307 -18.77 -14.08 0.11
CA GLN A 307 -18.30 -12.73 -0.21
C GLN A 307 -18.45 -11.70 0.93
N SER A 308 -18.74 -12.15 2.16
CA SER A 308 -18.78 -11.25 3.31
C SER A 308 -17.38 -10.75 3.65
N MET A 309 -17.29 -9.50 4.10
CA MET A 309 -16.03 -8.90 4.55
C MET A 309 -16.25 -8.10 5.82
N TYR A 310 -15.32 -8.24 6.75
CA TYR A 310 -15.33 -7.58 8.05
C TYR A 310 -13.98 -6.96 8.34
N GLU A 311 -13.99 -5.81 9.01
CA GLU A 311 -12.77 -5.10 9.40
C GLU A 311 -12.80 -4.74 10.89
N LEU A 312 -11.61 -4.73 11.50
CA LEU A 312 -11.38 -4.25 12.86
C LEU A 312 -10.22 -3.28 12.88
N ASP A 313 -10.43 -2.13 13.52
CA ASP A 313 -9.35 -1.22 13.89
C ASP A 313 -8.72 -1.68 15.20
N ILE A 314 -7.38 -1.68 15.24
CA ILE A 314 -6.60 -2.16 16.38
C ILE A 314 -6.03 -0.98 17.15
N ASP A 315 -6.34 -0.93 18.44
CA ASP A 315 -5.76 0.04 19.35
C ASP A 315 -4.36 -0.44 19.78
N ILE A 316 -3.32 0.12 19.16
CA ILE A 316 -1.92 -0.21 19.46
C ILE A 316 -1.54 0.06 20.91
N SER A 317 -2.23 0.98 21.61
CA SER A 317 -1.98 1.20 23.04
C SER A 317 -2.37 -0.02 23.88
N LYS A 318 -3.32 -0.83 23.40
CA LYS A 318 -3.80 -2.06 24.04
C LYS A 318 -3.18 -3.32 23.45
N CYS A 319 -2.89 -3.33 22.15
CA CYS A 319 -2.24 -4.45 21.45
C CYS A 319 -0.98 -3.96 20.71
N PRO A 320 0.14 -3.76 21.42
CA PRO A 320 1.37 -3.29 20.80
C PRO A 320 2.01 -4.37 19.92
N PHE A 321 2.78 -3.93 18.93
CA PHE A 321 3.61 -4.82 18.11
C PHE A 321 4.73 -5.51 18.92
N PRO A 322 5.28 -6.63 18.41
CA PRO A 322 4.80 -7.41 17.26
C PRO A 322 3.53 -8.19 17.59
N TRP A 323 2.76 -8.50 16.56
CA TRP A 323 1.59 -9.37 16.65
C TRP A 323 1.95 -10.80 16.24
N TYR A 324 1.30 -11.77 16.88
CA TYR A 324 1.21 -13.15 16.44
C TYR A 324 -0.22 -13.46 16.00
N ILE A 325 -0.38 -14.40 15.07
CA ILE A 325 -1.69 -15.02 14.81
C ILE A 325 -1.91 -16.09 15.88
N ILE A 326 -3.11 -16.10 16.44
CA ILE A 326 -3.60 -17.21 17.26
C ILE A 326 -4.91 -17.72 16.69
N LEU A 327 -5.02 -19.05 16.67
CA LEU A 327 -6.24 -19.76 16.34
C LEU A 327 -6.67 -20.52 17.59
N ASN A 328 -7.91 -20.31 18.03
CA ASN A 328 -8.50 -21.13 19.10
C ASN A 328 -9.58 -22.03 18.50
N LEU A 329 -9.49 -23.31 18.83
CA LEU A 329 -10.42 -24.36 18.46
C LEU A 329 -11.10 -24.85 19.74
N TYR A 330 -12.39 -25.20 19.69
CA TYR A 330 -13.11 -25.68 20.89
C TYR A 330 -13.74 -27.06 20.72
N HIS A 331 -14.21 -27.39 19.51
CA HIS A 331 -14.91 -28.64 19.28
C HIS A 331 -13.98 -29.72 18.71
N PRO A 332 -14.02 -30.95 19.26
CA PRO A 332 -13.29 -32.09 18.71
C PRO A 332 -13.51 -32.31 17.22
N GLY A 333 -12.45 -32.70 16.53
CA GLY A 333 -12.47 -33.01 15.10
C GLY A 333 -12.51 -31.77 14.20
N THR A 334 -12.47 -30.55 14.75
CA THR A 334 -12.32 -29.33 13.95
C THR A 334 -10.99 -29.37 13.20
N ARG A 335 -11.00 -29.09 11.90
CA ARG A 335 -9.84 -29.17 11.00
C ARG A 335 -9.71 -27.89 10.18
N LEU A 336 -8.55 -27.25 10.30
CA LEU A 336 -8.19 -26.06 9.54
C LEU A 336 -6.95 -26.36 8.69
N ARG A 337 -7.03 -26.01 7.40
CA ARG A 337 -5.90 -26.07 6.49
C ARG A 337 -5.44 -24.67 6.13
N PHE A 338 -4.15 -24.41 6.29
CA PHE A 338 -3.50 -23.21 5.78
C PHE A 338 -3.18 -23.37 4.29
N LEU A 339 -3.64 -22.42 3.49
CA LEU A 339 -3.37 -22.31 2.06
C LEU A 339 -2.33 -21.20 1.86
N GLN A 340 -1.28 -21.51 1.11
CA GLN A 340 -0.14 -20.62 0.90
C GLN A 340 -0.35 -19.66 -0.26
#